data_AF-A0A1N7KPN9-F1
#
_entry.id   AF-A0A1N7KPN9-F1
#
_cell.length_a   1.000
_cell.length_b   1.000
_cell.length_c   1.000
_cell.angle_alpha   90.00
_cell.angle_beta   90.00
_cell.angle_gamma   90.00
#
_symmetry.space_group_name_H-M   'P 1'
#
loop_
_entity.id
_entity.type
_entity.pdbx_description
1 polymer ?
#
loop_
_entity_poly.entity_id
_entity_poly.type
_entity_poly.pdbx_seq_one_letter_code
_entity_poly.pdbx_strand_id
1 'polypeptide(L)'
;MVGSYYYFALEGIITRRFISFSILASLLLLFSCSHTDIEESHKNAIEKNGWEIKKVETEEKELNMALIESDELYTNLAIDTNDIGNHKLLTISYELTAKCSEENIGAGVFYTDENIIETYLQLPTATPGTVQMTDKESFLNEYCQ
;
A
#
# COMPACT_ATOMS: atom_id res chain seq x y z
N MET A 1 24.54 -64.67 11.62
CA MET A 1 24.72 -63.25 11.99
C MET A 1 24.94 -62.41 10.73
N VAL A 2 23.87 -62.00 10.01
CA VAL A 2 23.98 -61.07 8.85
C VAL A 2 22.74 -60.16 8.75
N GLY A 3 21.95 -60.03 9.82
CA GLY A 3 20.61 -59.42 9.75
C GLY A 3 20.48 -57.98 10.27
N SER A 4 21.54 -57.40 10.88
CA SER A 4 21.35 -56.21 11.72
C SER A 4 21.96 -54.91 11.20
N TYR A 5 22.76 -54.94 10.13
CA TYR A 5 23.47 -53.76 9.63
C TYR A 5 22.74 -52.99 8.53
N TYR A 6 21.80 -53.62 7.81
CA TYR A 6 21.10 -52.96 6.70
C TYR A 6 19.95 -52.05 7.14
N TYR A 7 19.37 -52.28 8.33
CA TYR A 7 18.25 -51.48 8.83
C TYR A 7 18.67 -50.06 9.26
N PHE A 8 19.85 -49.91 9.88
CA PHE A 8 20.34 -48.61 10.35
C PHE A 8 20.79 -47.67 9.21
N ALA A 9 21.24 -48.21 8.08
CA ALA A 9 21.70 -47.39 6.95
C ALA A 9 20.55 -46.79 6.14
N LEU A 10 19.40 -47.47 6.07
CA LEU A 10 18.21 -47.01 5.34
C LEU A 10 17.45 -45.90 6.08
N GLU A 11 17.35 -45.96 7.41
CA GLU A 11 16.68 -44.91 8.20
C GLU A 11 17.44 -43.58 8.18
N GLY A 12 18.77 -43.59 8.13
CA GLY A 12 19.59 -42.38 8.05
C GLY A 12 19.51 -41.65 6.71
N ILE A 13 19.28 -42.35 5.60
CA ILE A 13 19.19 -41.74 4.26
C ILE A 13 17.81 -41.13 4.01
N ILE A 14 16.75 -41.80 4.48
CA ILE A 14 15.37 -41.34 4.31
C ILE A 14 15.14 -40.08 5.15
N THR A 15 15.53 -40.08 6.42
CA THR A 15 15.38 -38.90 7.31
C THR A 15 16.15 -37.68 6.81
N ARG A 16 17.37 -37.86 6.29
CA ARG A 16 18.19 -36.76 5.77
C ARG A 16 17.60 -36.10 4.51
N ARG A 17 16.88 -36.85 3.66
CA ARG A 17 16.16 -36.30 2.50
C ARG A 17 14.87 -35.58 2.92
N PHE A 18 14.11 -36.09 3.88
CA PHE A 18 12.88 -35.44 4.36
C PHE A 18 13.14 -34.11 5.11
N ILE A 19 14.23 -34.04 5.88
CA ILE A 19 14.64 -32.80 6.57
C ILE A 19 15.04 -31.72 5.54
N SER A 20 15.77 -32.12 4.48
CA SER A 20 16.18 -31.21 3.42
C SER A 20 15.00 -30.62 2.63
N PHE A 21 13.96 -31.42 2.36
CA PHE A 21 12.74 -30.93 1.70
C PHE A 21 11.91 -30.01 2.62
N SER A 22 11.87 -30.28 3.93
CA SER A 22 11.14 -29.45 4.88
C SER A 22 11.77 -28.06 5.04
N ILE A 23 13.10 -27.96 5.07
CA ILE A 23 13.80 -26.67 5.15
C ILE A 23 13.59 -25.84 3.87
N LEU A 24 13.62 -26.49 2.70
CA LEU A 24 13.42 -25.80 1.42
C LEU A 24 11.97 -25.31 1.25
N ALA A 25 10.99 -26.09 1.71
CA ALA A 25 9.57 -25.69 1.70
C ALA A 25 9.27 -24.54 2.68
N SER A 26 9.91 -24.52 3.86
CA SER A 26 9.77 -23.41 4.81
C SER A 26 10.41 -22.10 4.31
N LEU A 27 11.50 -22.16 3.54
CA LEU A 27 12.08 -20.96 2.92
C LEU A 27 11.19 -20.36 1.82
N LEU A 28 10.41 -21.18 1.11
CA LEU A 28 9.52 -20.72 0.04
C LEU A 28 8.30 -19.94 0.55
N LEU A 29 7.93 -20.08 1.83
CA LEU A 29 6.78 -19.38 2.42
C LEU A 29 7.10 -17.94 2.88
N LEU A 30 8.36 -17.53 2.90
CA LEU A 30 8.76 -16.19 3.37
C LEU A 30 8.67 -15.10 2.30
N PHE A 31 8.44 -15.46 1.03
CA PHE A 31 8.48 -14.51 -0.09
C PHE A 31 7.12 -13.93 -0.51
N SER A 32 6.06 -14.14 0.28
CA SER A 32 4.71 -13.72 -0.12
C SER A 32 4.12 -12.56 0.69
N CYS A 33 4.92 -11.86 1.51
CA CYS A 33 4.43 -10.86 2.48
C CYS A 33 4.56 -9.38 2.08
N SER A 34 5.10 -9.00 0.92
CA SER A 34 5.37 -7.57 0.66
C SER A 34 4.14 -6.74 0.27
N HIS A 35 3.12 -7.34 -0.35
CA HIS A 35 1.95 -6.58 -0.85
C HIS A 35 0.90 -6.29 0.23
N THR A 36 0.74 -7.14 1.23
CA THR A 36 -0.23 -6.93 2.31
C THR A 36 0.15 -5.76 3.20
N ASP A 37 1.45 -5.56 3.41
CA ASP A 37 1.96 -4.56 4.35
C ASP A 37 1.74 -3.13 3.83
N ILE A 38 1.82 -2.93 2.51
CA ILE A 38 1.65 -1.60 1.91
C ILE A 38 0.18 -1.17 1.88
N GLU A 39 -0.74 -2.08 1.56
CA GLU A 39 -2.18 -1.80 1.57
C GLU A 39 -2.68 -1.47 2.98
N GLU A 40 -2.19 -2.20 3.99
CA GLU A 40 -2.49 -1.90 5.39
C GLU A 40 -1.92 -0.54 5.82
N SER A 41 -0.71 -0.19 5.37
CA SER A 41 -0.13 1.13 5.60
C SER A 41 -0.97 2.26 5.00
N HIS A 42 -1.45 2.11 3.76
CA HIS A 42 -2.32 3.09 3.11
C HIS A 42 -3.62 3.28 3.89
N LYS A 43 -4.24 2.16 4.28
CA LYS A 43 -5.46 2.19 5.07
C LYS A 43 -5.26 2.94 6.38
N ASN A 44 -4.21 2.60 7.12
CA ASN A 44 -3.88 3.28 8.38
C ASN A 44 -3.62 4.77 8.18
N ALA A 45 -2.95 5.17 7.09
CA ALA A 45 -2.68 6.57 6.79
C ALA A 45 -3.95 7.38 6.47
N ILE A 46 -4.96 6.75 5.88
CA ILE A 46 -6.26 7.40 5.60
C ILE A 46 -7.11 7.43 6.89
N GLU A 47 -7.22 6.30 7.58
CA GLU A 47 -8.09 6.14 8.75
C GLU A 47 -7.63 6.95 9.96
N LYS A 48 -6.33 7.29 10.07
CA LYS A 48 -5.82 8.17 11.14
C LYS A 48 -6.51 9.53 11.19
N ASN A 49 -7.05 9.99 10.05
CA ASN A 49 -7.75 11.26 9.90
C ASN A 49 -9.29 11.10 10.00
N GLY A 50 -9.77 9.94 10.44
CA GLY A 50 -11.20 9.65 10.64
C GLY A 50 -11.96 9.25 9.38
N TRP A 51 -11.28 9.14 8.23
CA TRP A 51 -11.87 8.68 6.98
C TRP A 51 -12.05 7.17 6.95
N GLU A 52 -13.13 6.69 6.35
CA GLU A 52 -13.40 5.27 6.20
C GLU A 52 -13.36 4.91 4.71
N ILE A 53 -12.54 3.92 4.37
CA ILE A 53 -12.40 3.43 2.99
C ILE A 53 -13.53 2.46 2.67
N LYS A 54 -14.22 2.71 1.57
CA LYS A 54 -15.26 1.82 1.05
C LYS A 54 -14.69 0.76 0.11
N LYS A 55 -13.82 1.18 -0.81
CA LYS A 55 -13.09 0.28 -1.74
C LYS A 55 -11.92 0.99 -2.40
N VAL A 56 -11.05 0.23 -3.02
CA VAL A 56 -10.09 0.73 -4.02
C VAL A 56 -10.87 1.20 -5.25
N GLU A 57 -10.56 2.40 -5.74
CA GLU A 57 -11.20 3.00 -6.91
C GLU A 57 -10.40 2.74 -8.19
N THR A 58 -9.08 2.92 -8.13
CA THR A 58 -8.19 2.71 -9.28
C THR A 58 -7.01 1.81 -8.92
N GLU A 59 -6.48 1.12 -9.92
CA GLU A 59 -5.21 0.42 -9.80
C GLU A 59 -4.04 1.38 -9.56
N GLU A 60 -2.97 0.86 -8.98
CA GLU A 60 -1.69 1.54 -8.77
C GLU A 60 -1.14 2.09 -10.10
N LYS A 61 -0.69 3.35 -10.08
CA LYS A 61 -0.08 4.02 -11.23
C LYS A 61 1.28 4.59 -10.85
N GLU A 62 2.27 4.33 -11.70
CA GLU A 62 3.57 4.99 -11.63
C GLU A 62 3.50 6.39 -12.24
N LEU A 63 4.02 7.37 -11.52
CA LEU A 63 4.01 8.77 -11.92
C LEU A 63 5.37 9.19 -12.45
N ASN A 64 5.35 9.96 -13.53
CA ASN A 64 6.58 10.47 -14.13
C ASN A 64 7.01 11.74 -13.39
N MET A 65 8.06 11.62 -12.57
CA MET A 65 8.66 12.72 -11.80
C MET A 65 8.99 13.97 -12.63
N ALA A 66 9.36 13.82 -13.91
CA ALA A 66 9.66 14.96 -14.77
C ALA A 66 8.41 15.78 -15.17
N LEU A 67 7.21 15.22 -15.04
CA LEU A 67 5.94 15.91 -15.27
C LEU A 67 5.35 16.48 -13.96
N ILE A 68 5.78 15.95 -12.82
CA ILE A 68 5.26 16.27 -11.48
C ILE A 68 5.58 17.70 -11.06
N GLU A 69 6.80 18.19 -11.30
CA GLU A 69 7.18 19.57 -10.97
C GLU A 69 6.36 20.64 -11.72
N SER A 70 5.67 20.25 -12.80
CA SER A 70 4.83 21.14 -13.60
C SER A 70 3.32 21.01 -13.33
N ASP A 71 2.92 20.05 -12.50
CA ASP A 71 1.52 19.74 -12.25
C ASP A 71 1.03 20.47 -10.99
N GLU A 72 -0.03 21.26 -11.18
CA GLU A 72 -0.66 22.11 -10.17
C GLU A 72 -1.11 21.29 -8.95
N LEU A 73 -1.45 20.01 -9.15
CA LEU A 73 -1.86 19.11 -8.09
C LEU A 73 -0.76 18.89 -7.03
N TYR A 74 0.50 18.76 -7.44
CA TYR A 74 1.62 18.51 -6.51
C TYR A 74 2.05 19.77 -5.79
N THR A 75 1.98 20.91 -6.50
CA THR A 75 2.23 22.23 -5.90
C THR A 75 1.20 22.52 -4.81
N ASN A 76 -0.08 22.18 -5.05
CA ASN A 76 -1.16 22.39 -4.09
C ASN A 76 -1.08 21.45 -2.87
N LEU A 77 -0.49 20.27 -3.04
CA LEU A 77 -0.33 19.29 -1.96
C LEU A 77 0.99 19.44 -1.19
N ALA A 78 1.84 20.39 -1.57
CA ALA A 78 3.13 20.66 -0.91
C ALA A 78 3.99 19.40 -0.71
N ILE A 79 3.99 18.50 -1.71
CA ILE A 79 4.71 17.23 -1.65
C ILE A 79 6.23 17.49 -1.54
N ASP A 80 6.86 16.96 -0.50
CA ASP A 80 8.33 17.02 -0.35
C ASP A 80 8.99 16.03 -1.31
N THR A 81 9.55 16.56 -2.40
CA THR A 81 10.22 15.73 -3.41
C THR A 81 11.54 15.13 -2.91
N ASN A 82 12.08 15.59 -1.78
CA ASN A 82 13.28 15.00 -1.18
C ASN A 82 13.00 13.59 -0.64
N ASP A 83 11.80 13.33 -0.14
CA ASP A 83 11.39 12.04 0.41
C ASP A 83 11.20 10.97 -0.69
N ILE A 84 11.12 11.39 -1.96
CA ILE A 84 11.01 10.50 -3.11
C ILE A 84 12.40 9.98 -3.53
N GLY A 85 13.43 10.82 -3.47
CA GLY A 85 14.79 10.46 -3.85
C GLY A 85 14.88 9.87 -5.26
N ASN A 86 15.44 8.66 -5.37
CA ASN A 86 15.54 7.91 -6.64
C ASN A 86 14.44 6.84 -6.80
N HIS A 87 13.45 6.83 -5.91
CA HIS A 87 12.39 5.84 -5.92
C HIS A 87 11.30 6.21 -6.92
N LYS A 88 10.50 5.22 -7.30
CA LYS A 88 9.33 5.43 -8.14
C LYS A 88 8.21 6.01 -7.27
N LEU A 89 7.66 7.15 -7.69
CA LEU A 89 6.44 7.65 -7.08
C LEU A 89 5.24 6.91 -7.68
N LEU A 90 4.49 6.27 -6.81
CA LEU A 90 3.28 5.52 -7.10
C LEU A 90 2.08 6.27 -6.53
N THR A 91 0.93 6.08 -7.15
CA THR A 91 -0.35 6.54 -6.62
C THR A 91 -1.42 5.49 -6.73
N ILE A 92 -2.30 5.44 -5.73
CA ILE A 92 -3.49 4.62 -5.70
C ILE A 92 -4.65 5.44 -5.15
N SER A 93 -5.83 5.28 -5.72
CA SER A 93 -7.05 5.97 -5.30
C SER A 93 -8.05 5.02 -4.66
N TYR A 94 -8.76 5.53 -3.67
CA TYR A 94 -9.78 4.87 -2.89
C TYR A 94 -11.08 5.66 -2.93
N GLU A 95 -12.21 4.96 -2.95
CA GLU A 95 -13.53 5.55 -2.71
C GLU A 95 -13.79 5.53 -1.19
N LEU A 96 -14.16 6.67 -0.61
CA LEU A 96 -14.51 6.76 0.81
C LEU A 96 -16.01 6.52 1.03
N THR A 97 -16.38 6.12 2.24
CA THR A 97 -17.79 5.98 2.64
C THR A 97 -18.48 7.33 2.76
N ALA A 98 -17.72 8.39 3.07
CA ALA A 98 -18.23 9.75 3.20
C ALA A 98 -18.59 10.35 1.84
N LYS A 99 -19.62 11.20 1.85
CA LYS A 99 -20.13 11.89 0.67
C LYS A 99 -20.04 13.40 0.83
N CYS A 100 -19.88 14.07 -0.31
CA CYS A 100 -20.09 15.50 -0.46
C CYS A 100 -21.23 15.67 -1.47
N SER A 101 -22.37 16.24 -1.06
CA SER A 101 -23.62 16.16 -1.83
C SER A 101 -24.06 14.70 -2.11
N GLU A 102 -24.20 14.30 -3.38
CA GLU A 102 -24.66 12.96 -3.80
C GLU A 102 -23.51 11.97 -4.03
N GLU A 103 -22.29 12.47 -4.22
CA GLU A 103 -21.12 11.71 -4.68
C GLU A 103 -20.17 11.37 -3.52
N ASN A 104 -19.51 10.22 -3.63
CA ASN A 104 -18.51 9.82 -2.64
C ASN A 104 -17.25 10.63 -2.82
N ILE A 105 -16.60 10.96 -1.70
CA ILE A 105 -15.30 11.62 -1.72
C ILE A 105 -14.25 10.56 -2.08
N GLY A 106 -13.32 10.90 -2.97
CA GLY A 106 -12.15 10.08 -3.24
C GLY A 106 -11.02 10.37 -2.25
N ALA A 107 -10.16 9.40 -2.01
CA ALA A 107 -8.87 9.60 -1.38
C ALA A 107 -7.78 9.06 -2.30
N GLY A 108 -6.59 9.65 -2.24
CA GLY A 108 -5.43 9.06 -2.87
C GLY A 108 -4.22 9.08 -1.95
N VAL A 109 -3.30 8.16 -2.22
CA VAL A 109 -2.04 8.03 -1.51
C VAL A 109 -0.93 8.12 -2.54
N PHE A 110 0.02 9.03 -2.29
CA PHE A 110 1.31 9.05 -2.96
C PHE A 110 2.32 8.30 -2.09
N TYR A 111 3.03 7.35 -2.67
CA TYR A 111 3.96 6.50 -1.94
C TYR A 111 5.10 6.03 -2.85
N THR A 112 6.17 5.58 -2.22
CA THR A 112 7.26 4.83 -2.84
C THR A 112 7.21 3.38 -2.36
N ASP A 113 8.13 2.55 -2.83
CA ASP A 113 8.32 1.20 -2.30
C ASP A 113 8.73 1.16 -0.82
N GLU A 114 9.11 2.29 -0.24
CA GLU A 114 9.54 2.40 1.16
C GLU A 114 8.55 3.16 2.05
N ASN A 115 7.99 4.28 1.56
CA ASN A 115 7.29 5.24 2.42
C ASN A 115 6.03 5.81 1.76
N ILE A 116 5.04 6.15 2.59
CA ILE A 116 3.95 7.05 2.19
C ILE A 116 4.49 8.47 2.20
N ILE A 117 4.35 9.16 1.07
CA ILE A 117 4.78 10.54 0.88
C ILE A 117 3.67 11.49 1.30
N GLU A 118 2.45 11.30 0.80
CA GLU A 118 1.31 12.16 1.13
C GLU A 118 -0.03 11.45 0.87
N THR A 119 -1.06 11.90 1.57
CA THR A 119 -2.47 11.53 1.39
C THR A 119 -3.30 12.74 1.02
N TYR A 120 -4.23 12.56 0.08
CA TYR A 120 -5.09 13.65 -0.40
C TYR A 120 -6.54 13.21 -0.52
N LEU A 121 -7.43 14.20 -0.55
CA LEU A 121 -8.85 14.03 -0.85
C LEU A 121 -9.12 14.52 -2.26
N GLN A 122 -9.96 13.78 -2.98
CA GLN A 122 -10.44 14.12 -4.31
C GLN A 122 -11.92 14.45 -4.25
N LEU A 123 -12.25 15.70 -4.58
CA LEU A 123 -13.60 16.22 -4.59
C LEU A 123 -14.16 16.07 -6.02
N PRO A 124 -15.32 15.41 -6.19
CA PRO A 124 -15.85 15.14 -7.53
C PRO A 124 -16.23 16.40 -8.32
N THR A 125 -16.59 17.49 -7.63
CA THR A 125 -17.19 18.68 -8.26
C THR A 125 -16.51 20.01 -7.87
N ALA A 126 -15.38 19.99 -7.16
CA ALA A 126 -14.72 21.20 -6.67
C ALA A 126 -13.47 21.60 -7.47
N THR A 127 -13.08 22.88 -7.37
CA THR A 127 -11.79 23.39 -7.84
C THR A 127 -11.08 24.13 -6.69
N PRO A 128 -9.86 23.73 -6.29
CA PRO A 128 -9.14 22.57 -6.81
C PRO A 128 -9.86 21.26 -6.45
N GLY A 129 -9.91 20.33 -7.40
CA GLY A 129 -10.54 19.01 -7.22
C GLY A 129 -9.74 18.07 -6.32
N THR A 130 -8.59 18.53 -5.83
CA THR A 130 -7.69 17.78 -4.96
C THR A 130 -7.15 18.70 -3.87
N VAL A 131 -7.17 18.20 -2.64
CA VAL A 131 -6.78 18.94 -1.43
C VAL A 131 -6.06 17.99 -0.48
N GLN A 132 -5.16 18.53 0.34
CA GLN A 132 -4.44 17.73 1.33
C GLN A 132 -5.43 17.06 2.28
N MET A 133 -5.17 15.81 2.66
CA MET A 133 -6.06 15.10 3.57
C MET A 133 -5.97 15.71 4.97
N THR A 134 -7.12 16.10 5.50
CA THR A 134 -7.29 16.63 6.85
C THR A 134 -8.27 15.77 7.65
N ASP A 135 -8.50 16.15 8.90
CA ASP A 135 -9.54 15.54 9.74
C ASP A 135 -10.92 15.58 9.05
N LYS A 136 -11.59 14.43 9.07
CA LYS A 136 -12.89 14.23 8.40
C LYS A 136 -13.95 15.24 8.84
N GLU A 137 -14.12 15.47 10.13
CA GLU A 137 -15.19 16.35 10.60
C GLU A 137 -14.93 17.79 10.20
N SER A 138 -13.68 18.24 10.37
CA SER A 138 -13.23 19.56 9.96
C SER A 138 -13.47 19.79 8.47
N PHE A 139 -13.07 18.83 7.64
CA PHE A 139 -13.25 18.90 6.19
C PHE A 139 -14.72 18.97 5.77
N LEU A 140 -15.56 18.05 6.26
CA LEU A 140 -16.97 17.99 5.88
C LEU A 140 -17.71 19.28 6.25
N ASN A 141 -17.37 19.86 7.41
CA ASN A 141 -17.96 21.11 7.87
C ASN A 141 -17.53 22.32 7.01
N GLU A 142 -16.32 22.32 6.47
CA GLU A 142 -15.80 23.43 5.65
C GLU A 142 -16.25 23.34 4.19
N TYR A 143 -16.25 22.13 3.61
CA TYR A 143 -16.38 21.95 2.16
C TYR A 143 -17.70 21.31 1.69
N CYS A 144 -18.47 20.66 2.58
CA CYS A 144 -19.62 19.83 2.19
C CYS A 144 -20.96 20.28 2.78
N GLN A 145 -21.13 21.59 3.05
CA GLN A 145 -22.40 22.19 3.49
C GLN A 145 -23.44 22.33 2.36
#